data_AF-A0A7J8QBF9-F1
#
_entry.id   AF-A0A7J8QBF9-F1
#
_cell.length_a   1.000
_cell.length_b   1.000
_cell.length_c   1.000
_cell.angle_alpha   90.00
_cell.angle_beta   90.00
_cell.angle_gamma   90.00
#
_symmetry.space_group_name_H-M   'P 1'
#
loop_
_entity.id
_entity.type
_entity.pdbx_description
1 polymer ?
#
loop_
_entity_poly.entity_id
_entity_poly.type
_entity_poly.pdbx_seq_one_letter_code
_entity_poly.pdbx_strand_id
1 'polypeptide(L)'
;MEIVGADGSKLALKSGSKTTFGRGSGFNTDDRTVSRRHVELELETLVDENGETRTEEPSVSFEVTGLNPVWVRRGTNGEIKVFNSSDKGRLENGDWICVSGRVPVWFVLKKTEENGKEERDLGSESGAESVDIEDIDPVK
;
A
#
# COMPACT_ATOMS: atom_id res chain seq x y z
N MET A 1 9.34 2.26 -7.03
CA MET A 1 8.52 1.85 -5.87
C MET A 1 7.07 2.13 -6.20
N GLU A 2 6.14 1.35 -5.64
CA GLU A 2 4.72 1.53 -5.82
C GLU A 2 3.96 1.34 -4.50
N ILE A 3 2.84 2.04 -4.35
CA ILE A 3 1.89 1.84 -3.26
C ILE A 3 0.75 0.98 -3.80
N VAL A 4 0.45 -0.11 -3.10
CA VAL A 4 -0.60 -1.06 -3.48
C VAL A 4 -1.63 -1.13 -2.36
N GLY A 5 -2.88 -0.77 -2.66
CA GLY A 5 -3.98 -0.90 -1.72
C GLY A 5 -4.43 -2.35 -1.54
N ALA A 6 -4.93 -2.68 -0.35
CA ALA A 6 -5.61 -3.95 -0.10
C ALA A 6 -6.86 -4.14 -0.98
N ASP A 7 -7.40 -3.05 -1.53
CA ASP A 7 -8.48 -3.01 -2.52
C ASP A 7 -8.01 -3.27 -3.96
N GLY A 8 -6.72 -3.54 -4.18
CA GLY A 8 -6.12 -3.77 -5.49
C GLY A 8 -5.71 -2.49 -6.24
N SER A 9 -5.96 -1.30 -5.67
CA SER A 9 -5.47 -0.05 -6.26
C SER A 9 -3.94 0.01 -6.28
N LYS A 10 -3.37 0.70 -7.27
CA LYS A 10 -1.92 0.84 -7.43
C LYS A 10 -1.54 2.27 -7.79
N LEU A 11 -0.46 2.76 -7.19
CA LEU A 11 0.13 4.06 -7.47
C LEU A 11 1.65 3.94 -7.59
N ALA A 12 2.17 4.14 -8.80
CA ALA A 12 3.61 4.16 -9.04
C ALA A 12 4.22 5.48 -8.55
N LEU A 13 5.34 5.39 -7.82
CA LEU A 13 6.11 6.54 -7.34
C LEU A 13 7.30 6.77 -8.27
N LYS A 14 7.47 8.01 -8.72
CA LYS A 14 8.57 8.43 -9.60
C LYS A 14 9.65 9.15 -8.81
N SER A 15 10.91 8.77 -9.04
CA SER A 15 12.06 9.45 -8.45
C SER A 15 12.12 10.91 -8.86
N GLY A 16 12.55 11.79 -7.96
CA GLY A 16 12.76 13.22 -8.24
C GLY A 16 11.48 14.04 -8.40
N SER A 17 10.32 13.48 -8.04
CA SER A 17 9.05 14.22 -8.03
C SER A 17 8.18 13.82 -6.86
N LYS A 18 7.49 14.81 -6.27
CA LYS A 18 6.49 14.56 -5.23
C LYS A 18 5.21 14.01 -5.83
N THR A 19 4.72 12.91 -5.25
CA THR A 19 3.44 12.30 -5.59
C THR A 19 2.43 12.63 -4.51
N THR A 20 1.28 13.19 -4.89
CA THR A 20 0.18 13.45 -3.97
C THR A 20 -0.65 12.19 -3.79
N PHE A 21 -0.95 11.83 -2.54
CA PHE A 21 -1.82 10.74 -2.16
C PHE A 21 -2.98 11.22 -1.28
N GLY A 22 -4.18 10.70 -1.51
CA GLY A 22 -5.39 11.07 -0.79
C GLY A 22 -6.65 10.74 -1.59
N ARG A 23 -7.77 11.34 -1.18
CA ARG A 23 -9.07 11.10 -1.79
C ARG A 23 -9.10 11.51 -3.27
N GLY A 24 -9.37 10.55 -4.15
CA GLY A 24 -9.38 10.75 -5.60
C GLY A 24 -7.97 10.81 -6.22
N SER A 25 -6.92 10.63 -5.42
CA SER A 25 -5.52 10.62 -5.85
C SER A 25 -4.80 9.43 -5.21
N GLY A 26 -4.84 8.28 -5.88
CA GLY A 26 -4.29 7.03 -5.36
C GLY A 26 -5.20 6.28 -4.38
N PHE A 27 -6.13 6.98 -3.68
CA PHE A 27 -7.19 6.34 -2.90
C PHE A 27 -8.57 6.81 -3.38
N ASN A 28 -9.30 5.95 -4.07
CA ASN A 28 -10.65 6.27 -4.54
C ASN A 28 -11.67 6.00 -3.41
N THR A 29 -12.08 7.06 -2.71
CA THR A 29 -13.03 6.98 -1.60
C THR A 29 -13.96 8.19 -1.60
N ASP A 30 -15.16 8.02 -1.05
CA ASP A 30 -16.09 9.12 -0.77
C ASP A 30 -15.89 9.71 0.63
N ASP A 31 -14.95 9.17 1.42
CA ASP A 31 -14.67 9.64 2.77
C ASP A 31 -14.08 11.05 2.79
N ARG A 32 -14.93 12.03 3.13
CA ARG A 32 -14.54 13.44 3.22
C ARG A 32 -13.59 13.77 4.38
N THR A 33 -13.32 12.82 5.30
CA THR A 33 -12.26 13.00 6.29
C THR A 33 -10.87 12.89 5.65
N VAL A 34 -10.76 12.24 4.49
CA VAL A 34 -9.53 12.20 3.71
C VAL A 34 -9.48 13.40 2.76
N SER A 35 -8.42 14.19 2.90
CA SER A 35 -8.11 15.28 1.96
C SER A 35 -7.78 14.73 0.58
N ARG A 36 -8.02 15.50 -0.48
CA ARG A 36 -7.54 15.14 -1.83
C ARG A 36 -6.02 15.21 -1.95
N ARG A 37 -5.40 16.04 -1.11
CA ARG A 37 -3.95 16.11 -0.88
C ARG A 37 -3.74 15.80 0.60
N HIS A 38 -3.67 14.51 0.94
CA HIS A 38 -3.62 14.08 2.32
C HIS A 38 -2.19 13.79 2.77
N VAL A 39 -1.41 13.20 1.86
CA VAL A 39 0.00 12.88 2.06
C VAL A 39 0.75 13.28 0.79
N GLU A 40 1.90 13.92 0.95
CA GLU A 40 2.88 14.04 -0.12
C GLU A 40 3.96 12.97 0.07
N LEU A 41 4.26 12.25 -0.99
CA LEU A 41 5.20 11.15 -1.03
C LEU A 41 6.35 11.50 -1.95
N GLU A 42 7.57 11.23 -1.52
CA GLU A 42 8.76 11.47 -2.31
C GLU A 42 9.70 10.26 -2.22
N LEU A 43 9.95 9.66 -3.38
CA LEU A 43 10.90 8.57 -3.50
C LEU A 43 12.31 9.15 -3.37
N GLU A 44 13.03 8.74 -2.33
CA GLU A 44 14.41 9.19 -2.09
C GLU A 44 15.31 8.73 -3.24
N THR A 45 16.22 9.61 -3.67
CA THR A 45 17.13 9.32 -4.79
C THR A 45 18.11 8.22 -4.37
N LEU A 46 18.25 7.21 -5.24
CA LEU A 46 19.23 6.14 -5.09
C LEU A 46 20.64 6.56 -5.49
N VAL A 47 20.82 7.81 -5.92
CA VAL A 47 22.11 8.39 -6.28
C VAL A 47 22.37 9.52 -5.29
N ASP A 48 23.56 9.51 -4.70
CA ASP A 48 24.00 10.59 -3.82
C ASP A 48 24.45 11.83 -4.62
N GLU A 49 24.79 12.91 -3.91
CA GLU A 49 25.29 14.16 -4.50
C GLU A 49 26.58 13.99 -5.32
N ASN A 50 27.29 12.87 -5.12
CA ASN A 50 28.53 12.52 -5.79
C ASN A 50 28.31 11.63 -7.03
N GLY A 51 27.08 11.24 -7.34
CA GLY A 51 26.77 10.37 -8.46
C GLY A 51 26.94 8.88 -8.16
N GLU A 52 27.20 8.50 -6.91
CA GLU A 52 27.33 7.11 -6.48
C GLU A 52 25.97 6.53 -6.11
N THR A 53 25.72 5.29 -6.51
CA THR A 53 24.50 4.58 -6.13
C THR A 53 24.55 4.25 -4.64
N ARG A 54 23.61 4.80 -3.87
CA ARG A 54 23.40 4.47 -2.46
C ARG A 54 23.19 2.97 -2.32
N THR A 55 23.96 2.36 -1.43
CA THR A 55 23.80 0.94 -1.04
C THR A 55 22.59 0.71 -0.14
N GLU A 56 22.01 1.79 0.39
CA GLU A 56 20.83 1.75 1.25
C GLU A 56 19.58 1.30 0.46
N GLU A 57 18.68 0.61 1.14
CA GLU A 57 17.43 0.21 0.50
C GLU A 57 16.60 1.44 0.11
N PRO A 58 15.95 1.43 -1.08
CA PRO A 58 15.06 2.52 -1.47
C PRO A 58 13.99 2.73 -0.39
N SER A 59 13.75 3.98 -0.03
CA SER A 59 12.70 4.38 0.90
C SER A 59 11.92 5.58 0.38
N VAL A 60 10.71 5.75 0.88
CA VAL A 60 9.83 6.86 0.52
C VAL A 60 9.66 7.76 1.74
N SER A 61 10.07 9.01 1.61
CA SER A 61 9.74 10.02 2.60
C SER A 61 8.31 10.50 2.38
N PHE A 62 7.64 10.88 3.46
CA PHE A 62 6.29 11.42 3.38
C PHE A 62 6.05 12.58 4.34
N GLU A 63 5.09 13.43 3.97
CA GLU A 63 4.60 14.53 4.80
C GLU A 63 3.07 14.52 4.81
N VAL A 64 2.48 14.57 6.01
CA VAL A 64 1.03 14.65 6.17
C VAL A 64 0.58 16.08 5.92
N THR A 65 -0.15 16.30 4.83
CA THR A 65 -0.68 17.63 4.45
C THR A 65 -2.17 17.78 4.80
N GLY A 66 -2.85 16.67 5.08
CA GLY A 66 -4.22 16.66 5.57
C GLY A 66 -4.32 17.01 7.05
N LEU A 67 -5.50 17.49 7.47
CA LEU A 67 -5.78 17.80 8.89
C LEU A 67 -5.95 16.54 9.75
N ASN A 68 -6.52 15.48 9.18
CA ASN A 68 -6.72 14.21 9.88
C ASN A 68 -5.44 13.37 9.85
N PRO A 69 -5.21 12.53 10.89
CA PRO A 69 -3.99 11.77 11.00
C PRO A 69 -3.90 10.62 10.00
N VAL A 70 -2.67 10.11 9.89
CA VAL A 70 -2.28 8.96 9.08
C VAL A 70 -1.69 7.91 10.01
N TRP A 71 -1.97 6.64 9.72
CA TRP A 71 -1.40 5.50 10.44
C TRP A 71 -0.40 4.79 9.57
N VAL A 72 0.77 4.51 10.12
CA VAL A 72 1.80 3.70 9.47
C VAL A 72 2.02 2.45 10.29
N ARG A 73 1.92 1.28 9.66
CA ARG A 73 2.22 -0.01 10.26
C ARG A 73 3.53 -0.53 9.69
N ARG A 74 4.49 -0.82 10.56
CA ARG A 74 5.79 -1.36 10.15
C ARG A 74 5.67 -2.79 9.64
N GLY A 75 6.31 -3.08 8.51
CA GLY A 75 6.34 -4.42 7.93
C GLY A 75 7.10 -5.44 8.78
N THR A 76 8.11 -4.99 9.53
CA THR A 76 9.04 -5.84 10.30
C THR A 76 8.44 -6.41 11.58
N ASN A 77 7.74 -5.60 12.36
CA ASN A 77 7.21 -5.96 13.68
C ASN A 77 5.70 -5.72 13.83
N GLY A 78 5.05 -5.14 12.82
CA GLY A 78 3.62 -4.82 12.84
C GLY A 78 3.23 -3.64 13.73
N GLU A 79 4.19 -2.90 14.29
CA GLU A 79 3.95 -1.73 15.13
C GLU A 79 3.23 -0.62 14.35
N ILE A 80 2.21 -0.01 14.95
CA ILE A 80 1.44 1.07 14.34
C ILE A 80 1.83 2.39 14.99
N LYS A 81 2.26 3.35 14.18
CA LYS A 81 2.55 4.73 14.57
C LYS A 81 1.57 5.69 13.91
N VAL A 82 1.15 6.70 14.66
CA VAL A 82 0.25 7.77 14.21
C VAL A 82 1.06 9.01 13.86
N PHE A 83 0.72 9.63 12.73
CA PHE A 83 1.31 10.87 12.23
C PHE A 83 0.20 11.89 12.02
N ASN A 84 0.32 13.06 12.62
CA ASN A 84 -0.63 14.16 12.52
C ASN A 84 -0.26 15.11 11.38
N SER A 85 -1.10 16.11 11.13
CA SER A 85 -0.82 17.19 10.17
C SER A 85 0.58 17.77 10.38
N SER A 86 1.31 17.97 9.28
CA SER A 86 2.69 18.46 9.22
C SER A 86 3.76 17.51 9.77
N ASP A 87 3.38 16.34 10.29
CA ASP A 87 4.36 15.32 10.64
C ASP A 87 5.00 14.73 9.37
N LYS A 88 6.28 14.39 9.50
CA LYS A 88 7.09 13.75 8.45
C LYS A 88 7.52 12.36 8.89
N GLY A 89 7.62 11.46 7.93
CA GLY A 89 8.08 10.10 8.19
C GLY A 89 8.73 9.45 6.97
N ARG A 90 9.14 8.20 7.16
CA ARG A 90 9.72 7.35 6.12
C ARG A 90 8.97 6.02 6.10
N LEU A 91 8.65 5.58 4.89
CA LEU A 91 8.09 4.27 4.57
C LEU A 91 9.18 3.43 3.90
N GLU A 92 9.35 2.22 4.41
CA GLU A 92 10.24 1.22 3.86
C GLU A 92 9.45 0.14 3.12
N ASN A 93 10.14 -0.69 2.34
CA ASN A 93 9.48 -1.78 1.63
C ASN A 93 8.77 -2.73 2.61
N GLY A 94 7.49 -2.99 2.37
CA GLY A 94 6.65 -3.81 3.24
C GLY A 94 5.92 -3.05 4.34
N ASP A 95 6.21 -1.76 4.55
CA ASP A 95 5.41 -0.91 5.43
C ASP A 95 4.03 -0.63 4.84
N TRP A 96 3.05 -0.43 5.72
CA TRP A 96 1.68 -0.12 5.33
C TRP A 96 1.29 1.27 5.82
N ILE A 97 0.50 1.98 5.02
CA ILE A 97 -0.05 3.29 5.33
C ILE A 97 -1.58 3.25 5.23
N CYS A 98 -2.26 3.90 6.16
CA CYS A 98 -3.71 4.09 6.14
C CYS A 98 -4.01 5.57 6.37
N VAL A 99 -4.90 6.13 5.54
CA VAL A 99 -5.22 7.57 5.53
C VAL A 99 -6.65 7.85 5.98
N SER A 100 -7.43 6.83 6.33
CA SER A 100 -8.81 6.98 6.81
C SER A 100 -9.06 6.14 8.04
N GLY A 101 -9.53 6.78 9.12
CA GLY A 101 -10.04 6.08 10.29
C GLY A 101 -11.47 5.56 10.15
N ARG A 102 -12.23 6.05 9.14
CA ARG A 102 -13.63 5.62 8.90
C ARG A 102 -13.72 4.44 7.95
N VAL A 103 -12.89 4.44 6.92
CA VAL A 103 -12.79 3.39 5.90
C VAL A 103 -11.33 2.95 5.84
N PRO A 104 -10.88 2.09 6.76
CA PRO A 104 -9.46 1.79 6.98
C PRO A 104 -8.91 0.86 5.89
N VAL A 105 -8.73 1.39 4.69
CA VAL A 105 -7.97 0.72 3.63
C VAL A 105 -6.49 0.93 3.90
N TRP A 106 -5.77 -0.17 4.02
CA TRP A 106 -4.32 -0.17 4.17
C TRP A 106 -3.63 -0.36 2.82
N PHE A 107 -2.57 0.41 2.61
CA PHE A 107 -1.77 0.39 1.40
C PHE A 107 -0.35 0.00 1.74
N VAL A 108 0.20 -1.02 1.08
CA VAL A 108 1.57 -1.49 1.28
C VAL A 108 2.52 -0.84 0.29
N LEU A 109 3.69 -0.41 0.76
CA LEU A 109 4.78 0.04 -0.09
C LEU A 109 5.55 -1.17 -0.63
N LYS A 110 5.67 -1.28 -1.95
CA LYS A 110 6.42 -2.33 -2.63
C LYS A 110 7.53 -1.77 -3.53
N LYS A 111 8.63 -2.50 -3.65
CA LYS A 111 9.62 -2.27 -4.71
C LYS A 111 8.96 -2.58 -6.07
N THR A 112 9.19 -1.72 -7.06
CA THR A 112 8.71 -1.96 -8.43
C THR A 112 9.70 -2.93 -9.07
N GLU A 113 9.25 -4.13 -9.43
CA GLU A 113 10.09 -5.07 -10.15
C GLU A 113 10.14 -4.65 -11.64
N GLU A 114 11.33 -4.28 -12.11
CA GLU A 114 11.56 -4.02 -13.54
C GLU A 114 11.63 -5.37 -14.29
N ASN A 115 10.46 -5.81 -14.74
CA ASN A 115 10.20 -6.79 -15.80
C ASN A 115 10.76 -8.22 -15.65
N GLY A 116 9.85 -9.15 -15.34
CA GLY A 116 9.96 -10.57 -15.66
C GLY A 116 8.71 -11.30 -15.19
N LYS A 117 7.79 -11.59 -16.11
CA LYS A 117 6.64 -12.50 -15.99
C LYS A 117 6.51 -13.23 -14.65
N GLU A 118 5.39 -13.02 -13.98
CA GLU A 118 4.44 -14.09 -13.70
C GLU A 118 3.17 -13.49 -13.10
N GLU A 119 2.10 -13.62 -13.87
CA GLU A 119 0.74 -13.68 -13.36
C GLU A 119 0.71 -14.76 -12.28
N ARG A 120 0.82 -14.38 -11.01
CA ARG A 120 0.21 -15.17 -9.95
C ARG A 120 -1.20 -14.65 -9.80
N ASP A 121 -2.03 -15.14 -10.72
CA ASP A 121 -3.39 -15.55 -10.42
C ASP A 121 -3.32 -16.28 -9.08
N LEU A 122 -3.58 -15.55 -7.99
CA LEU A 122 -4.04 -16.20 -6.77
C LEU A 122 -5.47 -16.58 -7.09
N GLY A 123 -5.59 -17.69 -7.82
CA GLY A 123 -6.80 -18.47 -7.90
C GLY A 123 -7.30 -18.59 -6.47
N SER A 124 -8.35 -17.84 -6.18
CA SER A 124 -9.10 -18.02 -4.97
C SER A 124 -9.80 -19.36 -5.18
N GLU A 125 -9.10 -20.43 -4.82
CA GLU A 125 -9.69 -21.71 -4.48
C GLU A 125 -10.55 -21.50 -3.23
N SER A 126 -11.67 -20.80 -3.42
CA SER A 126 -12.83 -21.00 -2.59
C SER A 126 -13.41 -22.36 -2.98
N GLY A 127 -12.71 -23.43 -2.58
CA GLY A 127 -13.26 -24.77 -2.52
C GLY A 127 -14.34 -24.80 -1.46
N ALA A 128 -15.50 -24.23 -1.77
CA ALA A 128 -16.72 -24.55 -1.08
C ALA A 128 -17.13 -25.93 -1.62
N GLU A 129 -16.87 -26.95 -0.81
CA GLU A 129 -17.32 -28.33 -0.98
C GLU A 129 -18.78 -28.35 -1.44
N SER A 130 -18.99 -28.69 -2.71
CA SER A 130 -20.29 -29.15 -3.18
C SER A 130 -20.55 -30.49 -2.51
N VAL A 131 -21.59 -30.55 -1.68
CA VAL A 131 -22.02 -31.79 -1.04
C VAL A 131 -22.72 -32.63 -2.11
N ASP A 132 -22.00 -33.58 -2.69
CA ASP A 132 -22.56 -34.63 -3.53
C ASP A 132 -23.38 -35.59 -2.65
N ILE A 133 -24.70 -35.51 -2.74
CA ILE A 133 -25.61 -36.50 -2.17
C ILE A 133 -25.74 -37.61 -3.22
N GLU A 134 -24.84 -38.59 -3.18
CA GLU A 134 -25.00 -39.84 -3.91
C GLU A 134 -25.61 -40.92 -3.00
N ASP A 135 -26.76 -41.43 -3.47
CA ASP A 135 -27.22 -42.82 -3.41
C ASP A 135 -27.53 -43.46 -2.04
N ILE A 136 -28.83 -43.47 -1.70
CA ILE A 136 -29.42 -44.45 -0.79
C ILE A 136 -29.49 -45.80 -1.54
N ASP A 137 -28.79 -46.79 -1.00
CA ASP A 137 -28.74 -48.18 -1.45
C ASP A 137 -30.09 -48.89 -1.15
N PRO A 138 -30.78 -49.49 -2.15
CA PRO A 138 -31.97 -50.30 -1.90
C PRO A 138 -31.58 -51.71 -1.44
N VAL A 139 -31.96 -52.07 -0.21
CA VAL A 139 -31.80 -53.42 0.35
C VAL A 139 -32.59 -54.44 -0.49
N LYS A 140 -31.88 -55.53 -0.83
CA LYS A 140 -32.32 -56.74 -1.54
C LYS A 140 -33.70 -57.28 -1.17
#